data_AF-A0A6I3EQ41-F1
#
_entry.id   AF-A0A6I3EQ41-F1
#
_cell.length_a   1.000
_cell.length_b   1.000
_cell.length_c   1.000
_cell.angle_alpha   90.00
_cell.angle_beta   90.00
_cell.angle_gamma   90.00
#
_symmetry.space_group_name_H-M   'P 1'
#
loop_
_entity.id
_entity.type
_entity.pdbx_description
1 polymer ?
#
loop_
_entity_poly.entity_id
_entity_poly.type
_entity_poly.pdbx_seq_one_letter_code
_entity_poly.pdbx_strand_id
1 'polypeptide(L)'
;MASNSQPIVELGFYPFEDVSWAYDKLWAAVASRCSWLPNKLTRTTNPSNLWLSDIEFVSQTCGWPLVTRLFDKVSVIGAFRQTTP
;
A
#
# COMPACT_ATOMS: atom_id res chain seq x y z
N MET A 1 -19.25 14.52 0.76
CA MET A 1 -19.11 13.92 2.11
C MET A 1 -17.84 13.11 2.08
N ALA A 2 -16.77 13.53 2.76
CA ALA A 2 -15.56 12.73 2.83
C ALA A 2 -15.86 11.50 3.71
N SER A 3 -15.78 10.31 3.12
CA SER A 3 -15.89 9.05 3.85
C SER A 3 -14.79 9.03 4.91
N ASN A 4 -15.16 8.90 6.18
CA ASN A 4 -14.25 8.95 7.34
C ASN A 4 -13.48 7.62 7.53
N SER A 5 -13.27 6.87 6.45
CA SER A 5 -12.67 5.54 6.48
C SER A 5 -11.17 5.67 6.24
N GLN A 6 -10.36 5.14 7.16
CA GLN A 6 -8.92 5.07 6.96
C GLN A 6 -8.59 4.23 5.72
N PRO A 7 -7.59 4.63 4.91
CA PRO A 7 -7.20 3.88 3.72
C PRO A 7 -6.69 2.50 4.10
N ILE A 8 -6.88 1.50 3.23
CA ILE A 8 -6.27 0.18 3.42
C ILE A 8 -4.80 0.25 3.04
N VAL A 9 -3.93 -0.40 3.82
CA VAL A 9 -2.50 -0.48 3.50
C VAL A 9 -2.10 -1.93 3.36
N GLU A 10 -1.48 -2.26 2.24
CA GLU A 10 -1.14 -3.63 1.87
C GLU A 10 0.22 -3.63 1.18
N LEU A 11 1.09 -4.59 1.47
CA LEU A 11 2.41 -4.74 0.82
C LEU A 11 2.61 -6.17 0.30
N GLY A 12 1.54 -6.83 -0.12
CA GLY A 12 1.52 -8.26 -0.47
C GLY A 12 1.77 -8.54 -1.94
N PHE A 13 2.17 -7.54 -2.73
CA PHE A 13 2.73 -7.79 -4.07
C PHE A 13 4.02 -8.62 -4.00
N TYR A 14 4.79 -8.43 -2.93
CA TYR A 14 5.95 -9.25 -2.60
C TYR A 14 5.76 -9.82 -1.18
N PRO A 15 4.97 -10.89 -1.01
CA PRO A 15 4.49 -11.31 0.30
C PRO A 15 5.57 -11.86 1.25
N PHE A 16 6.82 -12.05 0.75
CA PHE A 16 8.00 -12.62 1.41
C PHE A 16 7.81 -12.92 2.91
N GLU A 17 7.19 -14.08 3.19
CA GLU A 17 6.68 -14.40 4.54
C GLU A 17 7.80 -14.40 5.59
N ASP A 18 8.97 -14.93 5.22
CA ASP A 18 10.18 -15.02 6.04
C ASP A 18 10.68 -13.65 6.55
N VAL A 19 10.38 -12.58 5.81
CA VAL A 19 10.77 -11.20 6.15
C VAL A 19 9.58 -10.29 6.41
N SER A 20 8.40 -10.86 6.64
CA SER A 20 7.18 -10.09 6.93
C SER A 20 7.34 -9.14 8.12
N TRP A 21 8.13 -9.52 9.13
CA TRP A 21 8.50 -8.67 10.26
C TRP A 21 9.24 -7.40 9.84
N ALA A 22 10.03 -7.45 8.76
CA ALA A 22 10.77 -6.31 8.25
C ALA A 22 9.83 -5.34 7.55
N TYR A 23 8.82 -5.84 6.82
CA TYR A 23 7.75 -5.00 6.27
C TYR A 23 6.91 -4.34 7.35
N ASP A 24 6.60 -5.03 8.44
CA ASP A 24 5.89 -4.42 9.57
C ASP A 24 6.71 -3.28 10.20
N LYS A 25 8.03 -3.47 10.39
CA LYS A 25 8.92 -2.42 10.88
C LYS A 25 9.02 -1.23 9.93
N LEU A 26 9.17 -1.50 8.63
CA LEU A 26 9.21 -0.48 7.60
C LEU A 26 7.92 0.33 7.58
N TRP A 27 6.77 -0.36 7.63
CA TRP A 27 5.47 0.29 7.63
C TRP A 27 5.25 1.12 8.90
N ALA A 28 5.58 0.59 10.08
CA ALA A 28 5.48 1.34 11.34
C ALA A 28 6.29 2.65 11.29
N ALA A 29 7.49 2.63 10.71
CA ALA A 29 8.29 3.83 10.51
C ALA A 29 7.62 4.85 9.57
N VAL A 30 6.97 4.38 8.50
CA VAL A 30 6.19 5.25 7.58
C VAL A 30 4.96 5.82 8.29
N ALA A 31 4.13 4.97 8.90
CA ALA A 31 2.90 5.36 9.58
C ALA A 31 3.15 6.35 10.74
N SER A 32 4.26 6.19 11.48
CA SER A 32 4.65 7.14 12.54
C SER A 32 4.85 8.58 12.06
N ARG A 33 5.11 8.78 10.76
CA ARG A 33 5.31 10.08 10.12
C ARG A 33 4.05 10.62 9.45
N CYS A 34 2.96 9.85 9.42
CA CYS A 34 1.74 10.15 8.66
C CYS A 34 0.52 9.77 9.48
N SER A 35 -0.01 10.73 10.26
CA SER A 35 -1.11 10.50 11.21
C SER A 35 -2.44 10.05 10.60
N TRP A 36 -2.61 10.16 9.28
CA TRP A 36 -3.81 9.75 8.54
C TRP A 36 -3.76 8.29 8.06
N LEU A 37 -2.60 7.63 8.16
CA LEU A 37 -2.41 6.24 7.75
C LEU A 37 -2.69 5.27 8.91
N PRO A 38 -3.22 4.07 8.64
CA PRO A 38 -3.35 3.04 9.67
C PRO A 38 -1.98 2.48 10.07
N ASN A 39 -1.87 2.09 11.34
CA ASN A 39 -0.61 1.56 11.89
C ASN A 39 -0.30 0.11 11.50
N LYS A 40 -1.29 -0.65 11.02
CA LYS A 40 -1.15 -2.08 10.72
C LYS A 40 -1.34 -2.33 9.24
N LEU A 41 -0.49 -3.20 8.69
CA LEU A 41 -0.66 -3.72 7.33
C LEU A 41 -1.84 -4.70 7.30
N THR A 42 -2.72 -4.52 6.33
CA THR A 42 -3.68 -5.53 5.91
C THR A 42 -2.92 -6.58 5.09
N ARG A 43 -3.08 -7.84 5.47
CA ARG A 43 -2.49 -8.99 4.76
C ARG A 43 -3.55 -9.59 3.85
N THR A 44 -3.56 -9.18 2.60
CA THR A 44 -4.46 -9.70 1.57
C THR A 44 -3.78 -10.82 0.80
N THR A 45 -4.50 -11.87 0.45
CA THR A 45 -3.97 -13.00 -0.35
C THR A 45 -3.80 -12.65 -1.84
N ASN A 46 -4.51 -11.63 -2.33
CA ASN A 46 -4.37 -11.11 -3.69
C ASN A 46 -4.48 -9.57 -3.75
N PRO A 47 -3.35 -8.83 -3.84
CA PRO A 47 -3.35 -7.37 -3.96
C PRO A 47 -4.10 -6.84 -5.18
N SER A 48 -4.19 -7.62 -6.26
CA SER A 48 -4.85 -7.19 -7.50
C SER A 48 -6.33 -6.91 -7.30
N ASN A 49 -6.99 -7.61 -6.37
CA ASN A 49 -8.39 -7.38 -6.05
C ASN A 49 -8.56 -6.04 -5.30
N LEU A 50 -7.61 -5.70 -4.42
CA LEU A 50 -7.62 -4.41 -3.71
C LEU A 50 -7.39 -3.25 -4.69
N TRP A 51 -6.50 -3.41 -5.67
CA TRP A 51 -6.20 -2.33 -6.63
C TRP A 51 -7.39 -1.92 -7.50
N LEU A 52 -8.37 -2.80 -7.66
CA LEU A 52 -9.58 -2.55 -8.46
C LEU A 52 -10.80 -2.22 -7.59
N SER A 53 -10.61 -2.01 -6.28
CA SER A 53 -11.68 -1.64 -5.38
C SER A 53 -11.91 -0.12 -5.34
N ASP A 54 -13.16 0.29 -5.09
CA ASP A 54 -13.55 1.71 -5.01
C ASP A 54 -13.17 2.38 -3.67
N ILE A 55 -12.12 1.90 -3.02
CA ILE A 55 -11.62 2.44 -1.75
C ILE A 55 -10.21 2.99 -1.90
N GLU A 56 -9.86 3.93 -1.04
CA GLU A 56 -8.50 4.45 -0.97
C GLU A 56 -7.55 3.40 -0.38
N PHE A 57 -6.40 3.21 -1.03
CA PHE A 57 -5.39 2.26 -0.58
C PHE A 57 -3.97 2.76 -0.78
N VAL A 58 -3.06 2.24 0.03
CA VAL A 58 -1.61 2.31 -0.17
C VAL A 58 -1.11 0.90 -0.43
N SER A 59 -0.48 0.70 -1.58
CA SER A 59 0.05 -0.60 -1.98
C SER A 59 1.49 -0.54 -2.43
N GLN A 60 2.19 -1.66 -2.34
CA GLN A 60 3.41 -1.90 -3.10
C GLN A 60 3.07 -2.47 -4.48
N THR A 61 3.77 -2.00 -5.51
CA THR A 61 3.72 -2.60 -6.85
C THR A 61 5.01 -2.26 -7.59
N CYS A 62 5.39 -3.04 -8.59
CA CYS A 62 6.42 -2.59 -9.53
C CYS A 62 5.79 -1.62 -10.54
N GLY A 63 6.61 -0.88 -11.29
CA GLY A 63 6.06 0.08 -12.26
C GLY A 63 5.23 -0.54 -13.37
N TRP A 64 5.42 -1.84 -13.67
CA TRP A 64 4.80 -2.50 -14.82
C TRP A 64 3.26 -2.67 -14.69
N PRO A 65 2.68 -3.21 -13.59
CA PRO A 65 1.23 -3.24 -13.41
C PRO A 65 0.61 -1.85 -13.45
N LEU A 66 1.30 -0.84 -12.90
CA LEU A 66 0.81 0.52 -12.86
C LEU A 66 0.60 1.08 -14.28
N VAL A 67 1.55 0.87 -15.19
CA VAL A 67 1.46 1.40 -16.57
C VAL A 67 0.65 0.52 -17.53
N THR A 68 0.51 -0.77 -17.25
CA THR A 68 -0.14 -1.71 -18.19
C THR A 68 -1.56 -2.12 -17.79
N ARG A 69 -1.84 -2.26 -16.48
CA ARG A 69 -3.10 -2.82 -15.97
C ARG A 69 -3.94 -1.79 -15.21
N LEU A 70 -3.29 -0.81 -14.58
CA LEU A 70 -3.95 0.15 -13.69
C LEU A 70 -4.02 1.59 -14.25
N PHE A 71 -3.41 1.85 -15.42
CA PHE A 71 -3.24 3.21 -15.98
C PHE A 71 -4.54 4.03 -16.07
N ASP A 72 -5.67 3.39 -16.36
CA ASP A 72 -7.00 4.01 -16.45
C ASP A 72 -7.95 3.58 -15.33
N LYS A 73 -7.47 2.77 -14.37
CA LYS A 73 -8.28 2.18 -13.29
C LYS A 73 -8.06 2.86 -11.96
N VAL A 74 -6.87 3.43 -11.74
CA VAL A 74 -6.52 4.06 -10.47
C VAL A 74 -5.95 5.45 -10.71
N SER A 75 -6.14 6.34 -9.74
CA SER A 75 -5.45 7.63 -9.71
C SER A 75 -4.32 7.56 -8.69
N VAL A 76 -3.08 7.76 -9.15
CA VAL A 76 -1.92 7.80 -8.25
C VAL A 76 -1.80 9.20 -7.66
N ILE A 77 -2.12 9.32 -6.37
CA ILE A 77 -2.04 10.58 -5.62
C ILE A 77 -0.63 10.89 -5.11
N GLY A 78 0.24 9.89 -5.02
CA GLY A 78 1.61 10.06 -4.54
C GLY A 78 2.35 8.73 -4.36
N ALA A 79 3.63 8.82 -3.99
CA ALA A 79 4.46 7.66 -3.68
C ALA A 79 5.42 7.98 -2.51
N PHE A 80 5.64 6.99 -1.65
CA PHE A 80 6.63 7.12 -0.57
C PHE A 80 8.02 6.86 -1.13
N ARG A 81 8.95 7.77 -0.85
CA ARG A 81 10.38 7.52 -1.09
C ARG A 81 10.99 6.96 0.18
N GLN A 82 11.46 5.72 0.10
CA GLN A 82 12.21 5.08 1.17
C GLN A 82 13.70 5.20 0.84
N THR A 83 14.49 5.69 1.79
CA THR A 83 15.95 5.77 1.68
C THR A 83 16.55 4.98 2.83
N THR A 84 17.44 4.05 2.54
CA THR A 84 18.36 3.54 3.55
C THR A 84 19.42 4.61 3.83
N PRO A 85 19.83 4.83 5.10
CA PRO A 85 20.98 5.67 5.43
C PRO A 85 22.23 5.26 4.66
#